data_AF-A0A537Y3A8-F1
#
_entry.id   AF-A0A537Y3A8-F1
#
_cell.length_a   1.000
_cell.length_b   1.000
_cell.length_c   1.000
_cell.angle_alpha   90.00
_cell.angle_beta   90.00
_cell.angle_gamma   90.00
#
_symmetry.space_group_name_H-M   'P 1'
#
loop_
_entity.id
_entity.type
_entity.pdbx_description
1 polymer ?
#
loop_
_entity_poly.entity_id
_entity_poly.type
_entity_poly.pdbx_seq_one_letter_code
_entity_poly.pdbx_strand_id
1 'polypeptide(L)'
;MPCVQCGKRQTDPAKGASPWARLVTGGVQVLLCPACQVADPLWRNRSDHCPTCGSTRLSVMLGSVVCRACGEIQAESQASE
;
A
#
# COMPACT_ATOMS: atom_id res chain seq x y z
N MET A 1 10.23 -7.94 1.06
CA MET A 1 9.93 -6.53 1.40
C MET A 1 9.67 -6.45 2.90
N PRO A 2 10.44 -5.66 3.67
CA PRO A 2 10.19 -5.48 5.10
C PRO A 2 9.00 -4.53 5.35
N CYS A 3 8.52 -4.50 6.60
CA CYS A 3 7.56 -3.52 7.08
C CYS A 3 8.16 -2.12 6.94
N VAL A 4 7.44 -1.19 6.31
CA VAL A 4 7.89 0.20 6.14
C VAL A 4 8.09 0.92 7.47
N GLN A 5 7.35 0.52 8.52
CA GLN A 5 7.40 1.19 9.82
C GLN A 5 8.47 0.62 10.76
N CYS A 6 8.66 -0.70 10.79
CA CYS A 6 9.51 -1.35 11.80
C CYS A 6 10.57 -2.30 11.23
N GLY A 7 10.67 -2.42 9.90
CA GLY A 7 11.67 -3.27 9.25
C GLY A 7 11.43 -4.78 9.37
N LYS A 8 10.44 -5.24 10.14
CA LYS A 8 10.10 -6.67 10.28
C LYS A 8 9.88 -7.28 8.90
N ARG A 9 10.43 -8.47 8.63
CA ARG A 9 10.19 -9.18 7.37
C ARG A 9 8.94 -10.05 7.50
N GLN A 10 8.14 -10.11 6.44
CA GLN A 10 7.06 -11.07 6.37
C GLN A 10 7.66 -12.47 6.38
N THR A 11 7.32 -13.26 7.40
CA THR A 11 7.53 -14.70 7.41
C THR A 11 6.44 -15.38 6.59
N ASP A 12 6.76 -16.51 5.99
CA ASP A 12 5.86 -17.25 5.10
C ASP A 12 4.49 -17.45 5.79
N PRO A 13 3.39 -16.94 5.22
CA PRO A 13 2.08 -17.10 5.84
C PRO A 13 1.68 -18.57 5.72
N ALA A 14 1.47 -19.25 6.84
CA ALA A 14 0.78 -20.53 6.84
C ALA A 14 -0.57 -20.36 6.12
N LYS A 15 -0.77 -21.12 5.03
CA LYS A 15 -1.93 -21.17 4.13
C LYS A 15 -3.04 -20.15 4.46
N GLY A 16 -3.16 -19.08 3.67
CA GLY A 16 -4.26 -18.12 3.80
C GLY A 16 -3.92 -16.72 3.29
N ALA A 17 -4.87 -15.79 3.47
CA ALA A 17 -4.62 -14.38 3.19
C ALA A 17 -3.58 -13.83 4.17
N SER A 18 -2.54 -13.17 3.67
CA SER A 18 -1.54 -12.56 4.54
C SER A 18 -2.18 -11.46 5.39
N PRO A 19 -1.92 -11.42 6.71
CA PRO A 19 -2.44 -10.36 7.58
C PRO A 19 -1.71 -9.02 7.35
N TRP A 20 -0.70 -9.00 6.48
CA TRP A 20 0.04 -7.79 6.13
C TRP A 20 -0.76 -6.93 5.16
N ALA A 21 -0.88 -5.64 5.48
CA ALA A 21 -1.46 -4.68 4.57
C ALA A 21 -0.45 -4.34 3.47
N ARG A 22 -0.94 -4.36 2.22
CA ARG A 22 -0.24 -3.83 1.05
C ARG A 22 -0.80 -2.45 0.74
N LEU A 23 0.10 -1.48 0.64
CA LEU A 23 -0.23 -0.07 0.47
C LEU A 23 0.64 0.53 -0.61
N VAL A 24 0.25 1.70 -1.09
CA VAL A 24 1.08 2.55 -1.94
C VAL A 24 1.32 3.85 -1.18
N THR A 25 2.56 4.32 -1.18
CA THR A 25 2.95 5.62 -0.59
C THR A 25 3.96 6.28 -1.51
N GLY A 26 3.67 7.50 -1.97
CA GLY A 26 4.53 8.20 -2.93
C GLY A 26 4.74 7.38 -4.22
N GLY A 27 3.71 6.65 -4.67
CA GLY A 27 3.79 5.80 -5.86
C GLY A 27 4.52 4.46 -5.66
N VAL A 28 5.04 4.17 -4.47
CA VAL A 28 5.79 2.93 -4.19
C VAL A 28 4.95 1.94 -3.39
N GLN A 29 4.95 0.67 -3.81
CA GLN A 29 4.27 -0.37 -3.06
C GLN A 29 5.06 -0.76 -1.81
N VAL A 30 4.41 -0.68 -0.65
CA VAL A 30 5.00 -0.98 0.65
C VAL A 30 4.16 -2.01 1.43
N LEU A 31 4.79 -2.63 2.42
CA LEU A 31 4.14 -3.55 3.36
C LEU A 31 4.05 -2.94 4.75
N LEU A 32 2.93 -3.14 5.43
CA LEU A 32 2.75 -2.79 6.84
C LEU A 32 2.37 -4.02 7.66
N CYS A 33 3.17 -4.33 8.68
CA CYS A 33 2.96 -5.53 9.49
C CYS A 33 1.74 -5.39 10.42
N PRO A 34 1.10 -6.50 10.83
CA PRO A 34 -0.09 -6.47 11.68
C PRO A 34 0.12 -5.72 13.00
N ALA A 35 1.29 -5.85 13.62
CA ALA A 35 1.61 -5.15 14.85
C ALA A 35 1.62 -3.62 14.66
N CYS A 36 2.19 -3.13 13.56
CA CYS A 36 2.16 -1.70 13.23
C CYS A 36 0.78 -1.23 12.77
N GLN A 37 -0.03 -2.11 12.18
CA GLN A 37 -1.42 -1.79 11.87
C GLN A 37 -2.26 -1.57 13.13
N VAL A 38 -2.05 -2.39 14.16
CA VAL A 38 -2.75 -2.25 15.46
C VAL A 38 -2.24 -1.05 16.25
N ALA A 39 -0.92 -0.81 16.23
CA ALA A 39 -0.31 0.30 16.95
C ALA A 39 -0.74 1.68 16.42
N ASP A 40 -1.16 1.77 15.17
CA ASP A 40 -1.53 3.04 14.54
C ASP A 40 -2.74 2.90 13.62
N PRO A 41 -3.97 2.94 14.16
CA PRO A 41 -5.20 2.72 13.40
C PRO A 41 -5.42 3.68 12.21
N LEU A 42 -4.76 4.84 12.20
CA LEU A 42 -4.85 5.85 11.15
C LEU A 42 -3.86 5.60 10.00
N TRP A 43 -3.21 4.44 9.98
CA TRP A 43 -2.23 4.09 8.95
C TRP A 43 -2.75 4.15 7.51
N ARG A 44 -4.06 4.07 7.31
CA ARG A 44 -4.70 4.21 5.99
C ARG A 44 -4.66 5.64 5.46
N ASN A 45 -4.56 6.64 6.34
CA ASN A 45 -4.58 8.06 5.95
C ASN A 45 -3.22 8.53 5.41
N ARG A 46 -2.15 7.77 5.68
CA ARG A 46 -0.79 8.03 5.15
C ARG A 46 -0.47 7.24 3.88
N SER A 47 -1.38 6.38 3.43
CA SER A 47 -1.25 5.73 2.13
C SER A 47 -1.87 6.60 1.05
N ASP A 48 -1.38 6.47 -0.17
CA ASP A 48 -1.94 7.14 -1.32
C ASP A 48 -3.41 6.72 -1.51
N HIS A 49 -4.22 7.66 -1.99
CA HIS A 49 -5.62 7.45 -2.29
C HIS A 49 -5.84 7.58 -3.80
N CYS A 50 -6.80 6.82 -4.32
CA CYS A 50 -7.26 7.02 -5.69
C CYS A 50 -7.90 8.42 -5.80
N PRO A 51 -7.46 9.29 -6.73
CA PRO A 51 -8.04 10.61 -6.91
C PRO A 51 -9.48 10.54 -7.42
N THR A 52 -9.86 9.44 -8.08
CA THR A 52 -11.19 9.24 -8.67
C THR A 52 -12.23 8.75 -7.65
N CYS A 53 -11.86 7.83 -6.75
CA CYS A 53 -12.81 7.20 -5.83
C CYS A 53 -12.43 7.24 -4.34
N GLY A 54 -11.27 7.81 -3.99
CA GLY A 54 -10.77 7.88 -2.62
C GLY A 54 -10.26 6.56 -2.02
N SER A 55 -10.35 5.44 -2.75
CA SER A 55 -9.92 4.14 -2.24
C SER A 55 -8.40 4.06 -2.03
N THR A 56 -7.98 3.40 -0.94
CA THR A 56 -6.58 3.05 -0.65
C THR A 56 -6.19 1.67 -1.18
N ARG A 57 -7.09 0.98 -1.89
CA ARG A 57 -6.83 -0.33 -2.51
C ARG A 57 -6.02 -0.14 -3.80
N LEU A 58 -4.81 0.37 -3.67
CA LEU A 58 -3.89 0.64 -4.77
C LEU A 58 -2.87 -0.48 -4.92
N SER A 59 -2.31 -0.64 -6.11
CA SER A 59 -1.23 -1.60 -6.39
C SER A 59 -0.31 -1.03 -7.47
N VAL A 60 0.99 -1.27 -7.33
CA VAL A 60 1.96 -0.84 -8.36
C VAL A 60 2.13 -1.96 -9.37
N MET A 61 1.86 -1.67 -10.63
CA MET A 61 2.01 -2.59 -11.76
C MET A 61 2.78 -1.89 -12.89
N LEU A 62 3.94 -2.45 -13.25
CA LEU A 62 4.79 -1.93 -14.34
C LEU A 62 5.12 -0.43 -14.24
N GLY A 63 5.29 0.09 -13.01
CA GLY A 63 5.58 1.51 -12.75
C GLY A 63 4.33 2.39 -12.56
N SER A 64 3.14 1.89 -12.88
CA SER A 64 1.89 2.62 -12.69
C SER A 64 1.17 2.23 -11.40
N VAL A 65 0.47 3.17 -10.79
CA VAL A 65 -0.40 2.90 -9.63
C VAL A 65 -1.82 2.62 -10.13
N VAL A 66 -2.32 1.43 -9.85
CA VAL A 66 -3.65 0.98 -10.27
C VAL A 66 -4.58 0.89 -9.08
N CYS A 67 -5.73 1.54 -9.16
CA CYS A 67 -6.81 1.42 -8.19
C CYS A 67 -7.59 0.12 -8.42
N ARG A 68 -7.56 -0.79 -7.46
CA ARG A 68 -8.29 -2.07 -7.51
C ARG A 68 -9.77 -1.94 -7.21
N ALA A 69 -10.25 -0.76 -6.82
CA ALA A 69 -11.66 -0.50 -6.54
C ALA A 69 -12.42 0.02 -7.77
N CYS A 70 -11.86 0.98 -8.51
CA CYS A 70 -12.52 1.57 -9.69
C CYS A 70 -11.79 1.33 -11.02
N GLY A 71 -10.55 0.84 -10.99
CA GLY A 71 -9.75 0.58 -12.19
C GLY A 71 -8.89 1.76 -12.67
N GLU A 72 -8.92 2.92 -12.00
CA GLU A 72 -8.10 4.08 -12.33
C GLU A 72 -6.60 3.72 -12.41
N ILE A 73 -5.90 4.22 -13.43
CA ILE A 73 -4.48 3.99 -13.64
C ILE A 73 -3.77 5.34 -13.60
N GLN A 74 -2.96 5.56 -12.58
CA GLN A 74 -2.05 6.69 -12.49
C GLN A 74 -0.72 6.25 -13.08
N ALA A 75 -0.42 6.67 -14.31
CA ALA A 75 0.94 6.62 -14.83
C ALA A 75 1.81 7.59 -14.02
N GLU A 76 3.01 7.15 -13.61
CA GLU A 76 3.99 7.89 -12.79
C GLU A 76 3.50 9.27 -12.36
N SER A 77 2.95 9.34 -11.15
CA SER A 77 2.68 10.63 -10.52
C SER A 77 4.01 11.38 -10.51
N GLN A 78 4.11 12.36 -11.41
CA GLN A 78 5.16 13.34 -11.46
C GLN A 78 5.44 13.75 -10.02
N ALA A 79 6.66 13.46 -9.55
CA ALA A 79 7.23 14.26 -8.49
C ALA A 79 7.21 15.69 -9.02
N SER A 80 6.17 16.44 -8.68
CA SER A 80 6.08 17.85 -8.99
C SER A 80 7.27 18.54 -8.33
N GLU A 81 8.05 19.21 -9.18
CA GLU A 81 9.09 20.24 -8.96
C GLU A 81 9.50 20.62 -7.54
#